data_AF-A0A6N4SLG1-F1
#
_entry.id   AF-A0A6N4SLG1-F1
#
_cell.length_a   1.000
_cell.length_b   1.000
_cell.length_c   1.000
_cell.angle_alpha   90.00
_cell.angle_beta   90.00
_cell.angle_gamma   90.00
#
_symmetry.space_group_name_H-M   'P 1'
#
loop_
_entity.id
_entity.type
_entity.pdbx_description
1 polymer ?
#
loop_
_entity_poly.entity_id
_entity_poly.type
_entity_poly.pdbx_seq_one_letter_code
_entity_poly.pdbx_strand_id
1 'polypeptide(L)'
;MKGDNVHFVTQETMGKEQREGAPDPRSILNATLITTGASSMNFSFWKVAANAGGNHLLERIRGTYNEGVPHEKRLGWHLSGFNDTAWETVLPLNEIPEAYAVSLAFELQAEERAKLQAQLCVNGYQLGKTLPFISNEIIFPGTCPHLPGIFNYHRDSTIGLRIWVMDEIGGPLDVQWKVLGVHRSPTLIRARPKNLKKANNVLVIRPMASLWFRGY
;
A
#
# COMPACT_ATOMS: atom_id res chain seq x y z
N MET A 1 -25.70 26.26 16.74
CA MET A 1 -24.92 25.69 17.86
C MET A 1 -23.49 26.20 17.73
N LYS A 2 -22.89 26.68 18.81
CA LYS A 2 -21.47 27.09 18.86
C LYS A 2 -20.69 25.82 19.21
N GLY A 3 -20.03 25.21 18.23
CA GLY A 3 -19.26 23.98 18.40
C GLY A 3 -17.85 24.17 17.87
N ASP A 4 -16.89 23.46 18.45
CA ASP A 4 -15.53 23.43 17.96
C ASP A 4 -15.47 22.65 16.65
N ASN A 5 -14.90 23.27 15.61
CA ASN A 5 -14.69 22.63 14.32
C ASN A 5 -13.27 22.10 14.23
N VAL A 6 -13.11 20.89 13.70
CA VAL A 6 -11.79 20.27 13.45
C VAL A 6 -11.61 20.15 11.95
N HIS A 7 -10.57 20.81 11.42
CA HIS A 7 -10.12 20.60 10.05
C HIS A 7 -9.11 19.46 10.02
N PHE A 8 -9.45 18.38 9.31
CA PHE A 8 -8.56 17.26 9.10
C PHE A 8 -7.91 17.35 7.73
N VAL A 9 -6.59 17.39 7.69
CA VAL A 9 -5.81 17.45 6.46
C VAL A 9 -4.94 16.19 6.38
N THR A 10 -5.14 15.41 5.33
CA THR A 10 -4.26 14.30 4.99
C THR A 10 -3.33 14.71 3.88
N GLN A 11 -2.02 14.60 4.12
CA GLN A 11 -1.01 14.82 3.11
C GLN A 11 -0.14 13.58 2.99
N GLU A 12 0.06 13.16 1.75
CA GLU A 12 0.98 12.10 1.42
C GLU A 12 2.29 12.71 0.92
N THR A 13 3.41 12.06 1.21
CA THR A 13 4.73 12.43 0.71
C THR A 13 5.22 11.40 -0.30
N MET A 14 5.89 11.87 -1.36
CA MET A 14 6.59 11.02 -2.34
C MET A 14 8.07 10.82 -2.01
N GLY A 15 8.51 11.32 -0.85
CA GLY A 15 9.91 11.34 -0.44
C GLY A 15 10.44 12.76 -0.23
N LYS A 16 11.72 12.82 0.15
CA LYS A 16 12.49 14.07 0.21
C LYS A 16 13.17 14.32 -1.13
N GLU A 17 13.42 15.59 -1.46
CA GLU A 17 14.23 15.92 -2.61
C GLU A 17 15.68 15.45 -2.39
N GLN A 18 16.45 15.41 -3.47
CA GLN A 18 17.87 15.07 -3.40
C GLN A 18 18.72 16.27 -2.99
N ARG A 19 19.86 15.99 -2.34
CA ARG A 19 20.93 16.95 -2.04
C ARG A 19 20.43 18.21 -1.32
N GLU A 20 20.62 19.38 -1.91
CA GLU A 20 20.31 20.68 -1.34
C GLU A 20 18.82 20.89 -1.08
N GLY A 21 17.93 20.15 -1.77
CA GLY A 21 16.49 20.15 -1.50
C GLY A 21 16.05 19.16 -0.42
N ALA A 22 16.94 18.32 0.10
CA ALA A 22 16.60 17.38 1.18
C ALA A 22 16.00 18.03 2.46
N PRO A 23 16.37 19.27 2.86
CA PRO A 23 15.77 19.93 4.01
C PRO A 23 14.41 20.58 3.69
N ASP A 24 13.94 20.56 2.44
CA ASP A 24 12.66 21.18 2.08
C ASP A 24 11.51 20.58 2.91
N PRO A 25 10.73 21.43 3.61
CA PRO A 25 9.68 20.95 4.49
C PRO A 25 8.60 20.21 3.71
N ARG A 26 8.02 19.21 4.38
CA ARG A 26 6.77 18.56 3.97
C ARG A 26 5.70 18.95 4.97
N SER A 27 4.42 18.91 4.57
CA SER A 27 3.25 19.42 5.31
C SER A 27 2.83 20.84 4.90
N ILE A 28 1.93 21.42 5.70
CA ILE A 28 1.32 22.74 5.53
C ILE A 28 2.37 23.84 5.78
N LEU A 29 2.64 24.64 4.76
CA LEU A 29 3.55 25.80 4.85
C LEU A 29 2.83 27.05 5.36
N ASN A 30 1.55 27.21 5.03
CA ASN A 30 0.72 28.32 5.47
C ASN A 30 -0.76 27.89 5.49
N ALA A 31 -1.52 28.36 6.49
CA ALA A 31 -2.96 28.16 6.60
C ALA A 31 -3.60 29.39 7.25
N THR A 32 -4.59 29.96 6.59
CA THR A 32 -5.35 31.13 7.06
C THR A 32 -6.82 30.78 7.09
N LEU A 33 -7.49 31.03 8.22
CA LEU A 33 -8.94 30.92 8.31
C LEU A 33 -9.56 32.29 7.98
N ILE A 34 -10.45 32.33 7.00
CA ILE A 34 -11.15 33.54 6.57
C ILE A 34 -12.63 33.38 6.91
N THR A 35 -13.19 34.34 7.62
CA THR A 35 -14.62 34.35 7.94
C THR A 35 -15.44 34.86 6.76
N THR A 36 -16.76 34.66 6.80
CA THR A 36 -17.69 35.20 5.79
C THR A 36 -17.63 36.72 5.66
N GLY A 37 -17.11 37.44 6.66
CA GLY A 37 -16.89 38.89 6.64
C GLY A 37 -15.50 39.30 6.13
N ALA A 38 -14.74 38.39 5.51
CA ALA A 38 -13.37 38.58 5.05
C ALA A 38 -12.36 38.96 6.16
N SER A 39 -12.71 38.72 7.43
CA SER A 39 -11.77 38.87 8.54
C SER A 39 -10.94 37.60 8.72
N SER A 40 -9.67 37.74 9.07
CA SER A 40 -8.83 36.59 9.43
C SER A 40 -9.14 36.10 10.85
N MET A 41 -9.04 34.78 11.04
CA MET A 41 -9.17 34.13 12.32
C MET A 41 -8.00 33.15 12.52
N ASN A 42 -7.62 32.94 13.78
CA ASN A 42 -6.54 32.03 14.14
C ASN A 42 -7.09 30.66 14.56
N PHE A 43 -6.34 29.62 14.24
CA PHE A 43 -6.54 28.29 14.81
C PHE A 43 -6.15 28.28 16.29
N SER A 44 -6.91 27.56 17.12
CA SER A 44 -6.66 27.46 18.56
C SER A 44 -5.52 26.50 18.90
N PHE A 45 -5.37 25.40 18.16
CA PHE A 45 -4.27 24.45 18.31
C PHE A 45 -4.05 23.65 17.02
N TRP A 46 -2.87 23.06 16.90
CA TRP A 46 -2.51 22.14 15.82
C TRP A 46 -2.08 20.79 16.39
N LYS A 47 -2.47 19.71 15.72
CA LYS A 47 -1.97 18.36 15.98
C LYS A 47 -1.47 17.78 14.65
N VAL A 48 -0.30 17.15 14.70
CA VAL A 48 0.30 16.46 13.55
C VAL A 48 0.67 15.04 13.97
N ALA A 49 0.43 14.08 13.10
CA ALA A 49 0.84 12.69 13.30
C ALA A 49 1.47 12.17 12.01
N ALA A 50 2.63 11.53 12.16
CA ALA A 50 3.33 10.83 11.08
C ALA A 50 3.39 9.33 11.37
N ASN A 51 4.47 8.65 11.00
CA ASN A 51 4.69 7.25 11.36
C ASN A 51 4.65 7.06 12.90
N ALA A 52 4.18 5.88 13.33
CA ALA A 52 4.13 5.56 14.75
C ALA A 52 5.55 5.53 15.35
N GLY A 53 5.71 6.15 16.52
CA GLY A 53 7.01 6.29 17.18
C GLY A 53 7.87 7.47 16.69
N GLY A 54 7.48 8.17 15.61
CA GLY A 54 8.24 9.30 15.08
C GLY A 54 9.67 8.90 14.70
N ASN A 55 10.66 9.44 15.41
CA ASN A 55 12.08 9.08 15.21
C ASN A 55 12.45 7.72 15.83
N HIS A 56 11.58 7.15 16.66
CA HIS A 56 11.79 5.83 17.24
C HIS A 56 11.25 4.76 16.29
N LEU A 57 12.17 3.96 15.75
CA LEU A 57 11.87 2.82 14.91
C LEU A 57 11.20 1.71 15.73
N LEU A 58 9.87 1.63 15.62
CA LEU A 58 9.09 0.54 16.19
C LEU A 58 9.31 -0.76 15.41
N GLU A 59 9.41 -0.67 14.09
CA GLU A 59 9.70 -1.78 13.19
C GLU A 59 11.16 -1.66 12.72
N ARG A 60 12.04 -2.54 13.23
CA ARG A 60 13.47 -2.51 12.93
C ARG A 60 13.88 -3.37 11.73
N ILE A 61 13.06 -4.34 11.33
CA ILE A 61 13.43 -5.36 10.33
C ILE A 61 13.28 -4.80 8.90
N ARG A 62 12.22 -4.05 8.65
CA ARG A 62 11.83 -3.43 7.38
C ARG A 62 12.27 -1.95 7.30
N GLY A 63 12.60 -1.36 8.44
CA GLY A 63 13.28 -0.08 8.55
C GLY A 63 12.38 1.15 8.39
N THR A 64 13.00 2.33 8.43
CA THR A 64 12.32 3.62 8.61
C THR A 64 11.29 3.97 7.53
N TYR A 65 11.57 3.62 6.27
CA TYR A 65 10.76 4.06 5.13
C TYR A 65 9.64 3.09 4.75
N ASN A 66 9.58 1.92 5.39
CA ASN A 66 8.49 0.98 5.17
C ASN A 66 7.20 1.44 5.88
N GLU A 67 7.36 2.08 7.04
CA GLU A 67 6.28 2.69 7.81
C GLU A 67 5.89 4.07 7.26
N GLY A 68 4.67 4.51 7.58
CA GLY A 68 4.17 5.79 7.07
C GLY A 68 3.06 6.41 7.92
N VAL A 69 2.57 7.56 7.44
CA VAL A 69 1.46 8.34 8.02
C VAL A 69 0.14 7.56 8.13
N PRO A 70 -0.24 6.68 7.17
CA PRO A 70 -1.56 6.07 7.19
C PRO A 70 -1.85 5.30 8.49
N HIS A 71 -3.12 5.34 8.92
CA HIS A 71 -3.55 4.82 10.21
C HIS A 71 -3.27 3.32 10.35
N GLU A 72 -3.54 2.56 9.31
CA GLU A 72 -3.30 1.13 9.19
C GLU A 72 -1.81 0.77 9.32
N LYS A 73 -0.90 1.65 8.87
CA LYS A 73 0.54 1.46 9.05
C LYS A 73 0.93 1.70 10.50
N ARG A 74 0.44 2.80 11.09
CA ARG A 74 0.67 3.13 12.51
C ARG A 74 0.19 2.05 13.47
N LEU A 75 -0.89 1.34 13.14
CA LEU A 75 -1.42 0.23 13.93
C LEU A 75 -0.80 -1.12 13.57
N GLY A 76 0.11 -1.18 12.59
CA GLY A 76 0.80 -2.40 12.18
C GLY A 76 -0.08 -3.40 11.42
N TRP A 77 -1.21 -2.98 10.84
CA TRP A 77 -2.15 -3.89 10.16
C TRP A 77 -1.55 -4.57 8.93
N HIS A 78 -0.54 -3.94 8.34
CA HIS A 78 0.18 -4.46 7.19
C HIS A 78 1.19 -5.57 7.57
N LEU A 79 1.54 -5.72 8.86
CA LEU A 79 2.56 -6.67 9.32
C LEU A 79 2.03 -8.10 9.40
N SER A 80 2.93 -9.07 9.20
CA SER A 80 2.65 -10.48 9.44
C SER A 80 2.29 -10.73 10.90
N GLY A 81 1.12 -11.33 11.15
CA GLY A 81 0.62 -11.62 12.51
C GLY A 81 -0.43 -10.64 13.03
N PHE A 82 -0.80 -9.62 12.25
CA PHE A 82 -2.04 -8.89 12.49
C PHE A 82 -3.24 -9.85 12.40
N ASN A 83 -4.25 -9.64 13.24
CA ASN A 83 -5.47 -10.45 13.17
C ASN A 83 -6.33 -9.98 11.99
N ASP A 84 -6.09 -10.58 10.83
CA ASP A 84 -6.76 -10.34 9.56
C ASP A 84 -7.89 -11.36 9.30
N THR A 85 -8.40 -12.05 10.31
CA THR A 85 -9.50 -13.04 10.17
C THR A 85 -10.80 -12.48 9.59
N ALA A 86 -10.97 -11.15 9.64
CA ALA A 86 -12.08 -10.44 9.02
C ALA A 86 -11.80 -10.01 7.57
N TRP A 87 -10.61 -10.28 7.02
CA TRP A 87 -10.16 -9.87 5.70
C TRP A 87 -10.12 -11.08 4.76
N GLU A 88 -10.55 -10.90 3.51
CA GLU A 88 -10.78 -12.01 2.58
C GLU A 88 -9.59 -12.34 1.65
N THR A 89 -8.45 -11.67 1.78
CA THR A 89 -7.40 -11.72 0.73
C THR A 89 -6.12 -12.42 1.20
N VAL A 90 -6.06 -13.73 0.99
CA VAL A 90 -4.85 -14.56 1.12
C VAL A 90 -4.44 -15.06 -0.28
N LEU A 91 -3.14 -14.96 -0.64
CA LEU A 91 -2.63 -15.64 -1.83
C LEU A 91 -2.11 -17.05 -1.49
N PRO A 92 -2.75 -18.11 -2.03
CA PRO A 92 -2.28 -19.47 -1.85
C PRO A 92 -1.11 -19.75 -2.79
N LEU A 93 0.11 -19.42 -2.37
CA LEU A 93 1.33 -19.72 -3.13
C LEU A 93 1.91 -21.12 -2.84
N ASN A 94 1.30 -21.84 -1.89
CA ASN A 94 1.69 -23.17 -1.44
C ASN A 94 1.64 -24.27 -2.54
N GLU A 95 1.05 -23.99 -3.70
CA GLU A 95 0.99 -24.91 -4.83
C GLU A 95 2.26 -24.91 -5.71
N ILE A 96 3.22 -24.02 -5.46
CA ILE A 96 4.45 -23.91 -6.26
C ILE A 96 5.46 -25.00 -5.82
N PRO A 97 5.87 -25.93 -6.70
CA PRO A 97 6.82 -26.98 -6.33
C PRO A 97 8.23 -26.40 -6.06
N GLU A 98 8.93 -26.91 -5.05
CA GLU A 98 10.26 -26.44 -4.61
C GLU A 98 11.34 -26.38 -5.70
N ALA A 99 11.19 -27.19 -6.77
CA ALA A 99 12.14 -27.21 -7.88
C ALA A 99 12.04 -25.98 -8.82
N TYR A 100 11.05 -25.11 -8.62
CA TYR A 100 10.77 -23.96 -9.47
C TYR A 100 10.84 -22.65 -8.69
N ALA A 101 11.55 -21.69 -9.27
CA ALA A 101 11.48 -20.29 -8.91
C ALA A 101 10.47 -19.59 -9.82
N VAL A 102 9.47 -18.94 -9.22
CA VAL A 102 8.40 -18.25 -9.95
C VAL A 102 8.51 -16.75 -9.71
N SER A 103 8.56 -15.99 -10.80
CA SER A 103 8.51 -14.52 -10.77
C SER A 103 7.06 -14.08 -10.84
N LEU A 104 6.62 -13.26 -9.89
CA LEU A 104 5.26 -12.78 -9.72
C LEU A 104 5.24 -11.25 -9.81
N ALA A 105 4.21 -10.72 -10.45
CA ALA A 105 3.90 -9.29 -10.44
C ALA A 105 2.44 -9.07 -10.09
N PHE A 106 2.17 -7.98 -9.42
CA PHE A 106 0.82 -7.47 -9.21
C PHE A 106 0.51 -6.46 -10.29
N GLU A 107 -0.70 -6.52 -10.79
CA GLU A 107 -1.22 -5.54 -11.72
C GLU A 107 -2.40 -4.84 -11.07
N LEU A 108 -2.25 -3.54 -10.86
CA LEU A 108 -3.25 -2.65 -10.30
C LEU A 108 -3.84 -1.84 -11.46
N GLN A 109 -4.99 -2.26 -11.94
CA GLN A 109 -5.69 -1.58 -13.04
C GLN A 109 -6.76 -0.67 -12.47
N ALA A 110 -6.63 0.62 -12.75
CA ALA A 110 -7.64 1.63 -12.46
C ALA A 110 -8.06 2.30 -13.75
N GLU A 111 -9.22 2.98 -13.73
CA GLU A 111 -9.62 3.86 -14.83
C GLU A 111 -8.55 4.93 -15.09
N GLU A 112 -8.40 5.30 -16.36
CA GLU A 112 -7.42 6.30 -16.78
C GLU A 112 -7.68 7.62 -16.06
N ARG A 113 -6.64 8.20 -15.46
CA ARG A 113 -6.73 9.43 -14.66
C ARG A 113 -7.68 9.38 -13.46
N ALA A 114 -8.03 8.19 -12.97
CA ALA A 114 -8.73 8.06 -11.70
C ALA A 114 -7.96 8.79 -10.59
N LYS A 115 -8.63 9.69 -9.88
CA LYS A 115 -8.08 10.40 -8.70
C LYS A 115 -8.11 9.47 -7.49
N LEU A 116 -7.30 8.43 -7.56
CA LEU A 116 -7.06 7.51 -6.47
C LEU A 116 -5.56 7.31 -6.30
N GLN A 117 -5.19 6.86 -5.11
CA GLN A 117 -3.87 6.33 -4.81
C GLN A 117 -4.07 4.92 -4.25
N ALA A 118 -3.31 3.96 -4.74
CA ALA A 118 -3.24 2.64 -4.12
C ALA A 118 -1.81 2.30 -3.70
N GLN A 119 -1.68 1.59 -2.58
CA GLN A 119 -0.40 1.16 -2.04
C GLN A 119 -0.47 -0.33 -1.70
N LEU A 120 0.45 -1.09 -2.27
CA LEU A 120 0.54 -2.53 -2.14
C LEU A 120 1.59 -2.91 -1.09
N CYS A 121 1.17 -3.72 -0.12
CA CYS A 121 2.01 -4.30 0.90
C CYS A 121 1.93 -5.83 0.86
N VAL A 122 3.06 -6.52 1.02
CA VAL A 122 3.11 -7.99 1.06
C VAL A 122 3.94 -8.42 2.26
N ASN A 123 3.36 -9.22 3.15
CA ASN A 123 4.00 -9.68 4.39
C ASN A 123 4.67 -8.52 5.17
N GLY A 124 4.03 -7.34 5.19
CA GLY A 124 4.55 -6.13 5.83
C GLY A 124 5.48 -5.27 4.97
N TYR A 125 5.93 -5.72 3.81
CA TYR A 125 6.78 -4.90 2.92
C TYR A 125 5.95 -4.09 1.95
N GLN A 126 6.12 -2.77 1.95
CA GLN A 126 5.57 -1.92 0.89
C GLN A 126 6.33 -2.15 -0.41
N LEU A 127 5.64 -2.66 -1.43
CA LEU A 127 6.25 -2.99 -2.74
C LEU A 127 5.95 -1.99 -3.83
N GLY A 128 4.79 -1.32 -3.75
CA GLY A 128 4.33 -0.51 -4.85
C GLY A 128 3.34 0.54 -4.40
N LYS A 129 3.29 1.61 -5.17
CA LYS A 129 2.31 2.68 -5.04
C LYS A 129 1.95 3.17 -6.43
N THR A 130 0.66 3.26 -6.71
CA THR A 130 0.13 3.80 -7.97
C THR A 130 -0.72 5.03 -7.71
N LEU A 131 -0.62 6.00 -8.63
CA LEU A 131 -1.47 7.19 -8.71
C LEU A 131 -1.87 7.35 -10.17
N PRO A 132 -3.00 6.78 -10.62
CA PRO A 132 -3.36 6.72 -12.05
C PRO A 132 -3.49 8.10 -12.72
N PHE A 133 -3.71 9.16 -11.96
CA PHE A 133 -3.76 10.53 -12.47
C PHE A 133 -2.39 11.21 -12.66
N ILE A 134 -1.31 10.65 -12.10
CA ILE A 134 0.07 11.15 -12.24
C ILE A 134 0.93 10.17 -13.03
N SER A 135 0.80 8.88 -12.75
CA SER A 135 1.64 7.80 -13.28
C SER A 135 0.80 6.79 -14.05
N ASN A 136 1.41 6.18 -15.06
CA ASN A 136 0.88 5.05 -15.81
C ASN A 136 1.38 3.69 -15.30
N GLU A 137 2.09 3.67 -14.17
CA GLU A 137 2.61 2.44 -13.59
C GLU A 137 1.47 1.63 -12.96
N ILE A 138 1.16 0.52 -13.63
CA ILE A 138 0.11 -0.43 -13.26
C ILE A 138 0.68 -1.80 -12.88
N ILE A 139 1.91 -2.13 -13.27
CA ILE A 139 2.54 -3.42 -12.98
C ILE A 139 3.62 -3.22 -11.91
N PHE A 140 3.42 -3.81 -10.75
CA PHE A 140 4.37 -3.81 -9.63
C PHE A 140 4.99 -5.19 -9.51
N PRO A 141 6.28 -5.37 -9.86
CA PRO A 141 6.94 -6.65 -9.70
C PRO A 141 7.02 -6.98 -8.21
N GLY A 142 6.28 -8.01 -7.79
CA GLY A 142 6.31 -8.50 -6.43
C GLY A 142 7.56 -9.33 -6.18
N THR A 143 7.97 -10.11 -7.18
CA THR A 143 9.18 -10.92 -7.14
C THR A 143 9.90 -10.85 -8.49
N CYS A 144 11.08 -10.24 -8.44
CA CYS A 144 12.13 -10.58 -9.38
C CYS A 144 12.72 -11.94 -8.90
N PRO A 145 13.21 -12.83 -9.78
CA PRO A 145 13.85 -14.08 -9.35
C PRO A 145 15.00 -13.88 -8.35
N HIS A 146 15.49 -12.64 -8.24
CA HIS A 146 16.56 -12.18 -7.35
C HIS A 146 16.09 -11.69 -5.96
N LEU A 147 14.78 -11.65 -5.66
CA LEU A 147 14.25 -11.23 -4.34
C LEU A 147 13.47 -12.36 -3.62
N PRO A 148 14.08 -13.52 -3.34
CA PRO A 148 13.49 -14.51 -2.44
C PRO A 148 13.42 -13.94 -1.01
N GLY A 149 12.25 -14.02 -0.36
CA GLY A 149 12.10 -13.68 1.06
C GLY A 149 10.93 -12.76 1.42
N ILE A 150 10.40 -11.98 0.46
CA ILE A 150 9.21 -11.15 0.70
C ILE A 150 7.93 -11.99 0.59
N PHE A 151 7.87 -12.90 -0.37
CA PHE A 151 6.78 -13.86 -0.51
C PHE A 151 7.18 -15.20 0.10
N ASN A 152 6.23 -15.83 0.78
CA ASN A 152 6.35 -17.22 1.20
C ASN A 152 5.82 -18.10 0.06
N TYR A 153 6.71 -18.79 -0.66
CA TYR A 153 6.32 -19.71 -1.74
C TYR A 153 5.82 -21.07 -1.23
N HIS A 154 5.98 -21.33 0.07
CA HIS A 154 5.64 -22.61 0.69
C HIS A 154 4.65 -22.46 1.86
N ARG A 155 4.11 -21.25 2.04
CA ARG A 155 3.10 -20.90 3.05
C ARG A 155 2.21 -19.80 2.49
N ASP A 156 1.15 -19.50 3.21
CA ASP A 156 0.31 -18.36 2.89
C ASP A 156 1.10 -17.04 3.05
N SER A 157 0.84 -16.11 2.14
CA SER A 157 1.36 -14.75 2.21
C SER A 157 0.19 -13.78 2.36
N THR A 158 0.32 -12.85 3.30
CA THR A 158 -0.68 -11.80 3.55
C THR A 158 -0.41 -10.63 2.61
N ILE A 159 -1.48 -10.10 2.01
CA ILE A 159 -1.42 -8.93 1.13
C ILE A 159 -2.32 -7.84 1.68
N GLY A 160 -1.74 -6.67 1.87
CA GLY A 160 -2.47 -5.45 2.19
C GLY A 160 -2.58 -4.58 0.95
N LEU A 161 -3.79 -4.11 0.67
CA LEU A 161 -4.02 -3.07 -0.32
C LEU A 161 -4.68 -1.88 0.37
N ARG A 162 -4.00 -0.74 0.36
CA ARG A 162 -4.56 0.53 0.77
C ARG A 162 -5.09 1.25 -0.46
N ILE A 163 -6.31 1.75 -0.40
CA ILE A 163 -6.90 2.62 -1.43
C ILE A 163 -7.27 3.96 -0.78
N TRP A 164 -6.76 5.06 -1.34
CA TRP A 164 -7.15 6.41 -0.99
C TRP A 164 -7.81 7.07 -2.19
N VAL A 165 -9.11 7.27 -2.10
CA VAL A 165 -9.93 7.96 -3.11
C VAL A 165 -9.91 9.47 -2.83
N MET A 166 -9.59 10.28 -3.84
CA MET A 166 -9.48 11.74 -3.75
C MET A 166 -10.58 12.47 -4.54
N ASP A 167 -11.58 11.75 -5.04
CA ASP A 167 -12.76 12.30 -5.72
C ASP A 167 -14.03 11.69 -5.14
N GLU A 168 -15.13 12.42 -5.21
CA GLU A 168 -16.42 11.98 -4.65
C GLU A 168 -17.00 10.77 -5.38
N ILE A 169 -16.67 10.62 -6.67
CA ILE A 169 -17.16 9.54 -7.54
C ILE A 169 -16.48 8.20 -7.21
N GLY A 170 -15.26 8.23 -6.68
CA GLY A 170 -14.43 7.03 -6.62
C GLY A 170 -14.04 6.51 -8.00
N GLY A 171 -13.28 5.42 -8.03
CA GLY A 171 -12.94 4.71 -9.25
C GLY A 171 -12.60 3.26 -8.94
N PRO A 172 -13.11 2.26 -9.69
CA PRO A 172 -12.78 0.87 -9.47
C PRO A 172 -11.28 0.62 -9.58
N LEU A 173 -10.77 -0.28 -8.73
CA LEU A 173 -9.40 -0.75 -8.79
C LEU A 173 -9.42 -2.27 -8.88
N ASP A 174 -9.05 -2.78 -10.03
CA ASP A 174 -8.91 -4.20 -10.26
C ASP A 174 -7.50 -4.63 -9.90
N VAL A 175 -7.41 -5.67 -9.06
CA VAL A 175 -6.14 -6.26 -8.66
C VAL A 175 -6.02 -7.63 -9.28
N GLN A 176 -4.98 -7.78 -10.09
CA GLN A 176 -4.59 -9.03 -10.71
C GLN A 176 -3.15 -9.36 -10.30
N TRP A 177 -2.78 -10.63 -10.50
CA TRP A 177 -1.39 -11.04 -10.39
C TRP A 177 -1.02 -11.87 -11.61
N LYS A 178 0.24 -11.75 -12.03
CA LYS A 178 0.79 -12.37 -13.23
C LYS A 178 2.06 -13.13 -12.88
N VAL A 179 2.20 -14.32 -13.47
CA VAL A 179 3.48 -15.04 -13.47
C VAL A 179 4.32 -14.49 -14.63
N LEU A 180 5.40 -13.77 -14.30
CA LEU A 180 6.34 -13.20 -15.27
C LEU A 180 7.28 -14.27 -15.85
N GLY A 181 7.62 -15.28 -15.07
CA GLY A 181 8.55 -16.32 -15.48
C GLY A 181 8.56 -17.49 -14.50
N VAL A 182 8.83 -18.68 -15.02
CA VAL A 182 9.06 -19.88 -14.22
C VAL A 182 10.42 -20.42 -14.62
N HIS A 183 11.34 -20.41 -13.67
CA HIS A 183 12.70 -20.89 -13.87
C HIS A 183 12.91 -22.12 -12.99
N ARG A 184 13.64 -23.11 -13.51
CA ARG A 184 14.09 -24.21 -12.67
C ARG A 184 15.15 -23.68 -11.72
N SER A 185 14.93 -23.80 -10.43
CA SER A 185 15.92 -23.37 -9.45
C SER A 185 17.17 -24.26 -9.59
N PRO A 186 18.38 -23.68 -9.73
CA PRO A 186 19.61 -24.46 -9.73
C PRO A 186 19.90 -25.08 -8.35
N THR A 187 19.21 -24.63 -7.29
CA THR A 187 19.51 -24.97 -5.89
C THR A 187 18.85 -26.29 -5.42
N LEU A 188 17.99 -26.93 -6.21
CA LEU A 188 17.47 -28.28 -5.89
C LEU A 188 17.26 -29.12 -7.16
N ILE A 189 18.25 -29.96 -7.50
CA ILE A 189 18.21 -30.89 -8.63
C ILE A 189 17.50 -32.19 -8.23
N ARG A 190 16.18 -32.18 -7.95
CA ARG A 190 15.35 -33.41 -8.09
C ARG A 190 13.83 -33.13 -8.03
N ALA A 191 13.21 -32.72 -9.13
CA ALA A 191 11.80 -33.04 -9.39
C ALA A 191 11.49 -33.01 -10.88
N ARG A 192 10.67 -33.97 -11.36
CA ARG A 192 10.14 -34.02 -12.74
C ARG A 192 9.00 -32.99 -12.90
N PRO A 193 8.78 -32.43 -14.10
CA PRO A 193 7.72 -31.43 -14.31
C PRO A 193 6.33 -32.06 -14.20
N LYS A 194 5.42 -31.38 -13.49
CA LYS A 194 3.98 -31.49 -13.73
C LYS A 194 3.44 -30.11 -14.10
N ASN A 195 2.51 -30.11 -15.04
CA ASN A 195 1.95 -28.93 -15.72
C ASN A 195 1.40 -27.88 -14.73
N LEU A 196 2.10 -26.75 -14.54
CA LEU A 196 1.50 -25.55 -13.95
C LEU A 196 0.55 -24.92 -14.98
N LYS A 197 -0.75 -24.84 -14.65
CA LYS A 197 -1.72 -24.07 -15.44
C LYS A 197 -1.68 -22.61 -15.00
N LYS A 198 -1.77 -21.68 -15.96
CA LYS A 198 -1.99 -20.25 -15.68
C LYS A 198 -3.35 -20.08 -14.98
N ALA A 199 -3.34 -19.61 -13.74
CA ALA A 199 -4.55 -19.14 -13.07
C ALA A 199 -4.67 -17.62 -13.28
N ASN A 200 -5.73 -17.19 -13.96
CA ASN A 200 -6.10 -15.78 -14.07
C ASN A 200 -7.24 -15.54 -13.06
N ASN A 201 -6.89 -15.27 -11.80
CA ASN A 201 -7.89 -14.86 -10.81
C ASN A 201 -7.91 -13.33 -10.78
N VAL A 202 -9.03 -12.75 -11.22
CA VAL A 202 -9.30 -11.30 -11.16
C VAL A 202 -10.10 -11.04 -9.90
N LEU A 203 -9.56 -10.25 -8.96
CA LEU A 203 -10.34 -9.71 -7.85
C LEU A 203 -10.71 -8.27 -8.21
N VAL A 204 -11.97 -8.08 -8.62
CA VAL A 204 -12.55 -6.76 -8.88
C VAL A 204 -12.96 -6.18 -7.53
N ILE A 205 -12.14 -5.27 -6.99
CA ILE A 205 -12.51 -4.54 -5.77
C ILE A 205 -13.21 -3.26 -6.22
N ARG A 206 -14.54 -3.24 -6.11
CA ARG A 206 -15.31 -2.01 -6.29
C ARG A 206 -15.20 -1.17 -5.02
N PRO A 207 -14.56 0.00 -5.02
CA PRO A 207 -14.58 0.87 -3.87
C PRO A 207 -15.96 1.52 -3.80
N MET A 208 -16.84 0.94 -2.99
CA MET A 208 -17.74 1.80 -2.22
C MET A 208 -16.88 2.45 -1.13
N ALA A 209 -17.05 3.76 -0.98
CA ALA A 209 -16.39 4.62 0.00
C ALA A 209 -15.86 3.85 1.21
N SER A 210 -14.53 3.83 1.39
CA SER A 210 -13.84 3.28 2.57
C SER A 210 -14.52 2.03 3.15
N LEU A 211 -14.32 0.87 2.53
CA LEU A 211 -14.83 -0.39 3.05
C LEU A 211 -14.14 -0.71 4.40
N TRP A 212 -14.80 -0.36 5.50
CA TRP A 212 -14.50 -0.86 6.85
C TRP A 212 -15.82 -1.01 7.64
N PHE A 213 -16.34 -2.24 7.76
CA PHE A 213 -17.20 -2.65 8.89
C PHE A 213 -16.24 -3.12 10.00
N ARG A 214 -16.46 -2.96 11.31
CA ARG A 214 -17.65 -2.74 12.14
C ARG A 214 -17.23 -1.95 13.40
N GLY A 215 -18.17 -1.21 13.96
CA GLY A 215 -17.97 -0.30 15.08
C GLY A 215 -17.53 -0.94 16.40
N TYR A 216 -16.92 -0.09 17.23
CA TYR A 216 -17.51 0.43 18.46
C TYR A 216 -17.11 1.90 18.61
#